data_AF-A0A8S3GR70-F1
#
_entry.id   AF-A0A8S3GR70-F1
#
_cell.length_a   1.000
_cell.length_b   1.000
_cell.length_c   1.000
_cell.angle_alpha   90.00
_cell.angle_beta   90.00
_cell.angle_gamma   90.00
#
_symmetry.space_group_name_H-M   'P 1'
#
loop_
_entity.id
_entity.type
_entity.pdbx_description
1 polymer ?
#
loop_
_entity_poly.entity_id
_entity_poly.type
_entity_poly.pdbx_seq_one_letter_code
_entity_poly.pdbx_strand_id
1 'polypeptide(L)' 'FFLKQRAPDLKVTVLERDWNYTTSSTVLSAGGLRQQFALEENIQMSMYCAEFLKHIRDHLSILDDDPVPVSFQHNG' A
#
# COMPACT_ATOMS: atom_id res chain seq x y z
N PHE A 1 1.00 -1.19 8.88
CA PHE A 1 1.85 -0.01 8.64
C PHE A 1 1.44 1.20 9.48
N PHE A 2 0.36 1.92 9.15
CA PHE A 2 0.01 3.21 9.76
C PHE A 2 -0.11 3.27 11.28
N LEU A 3 -0.55 2.19 11.93
CA LEU A 3 -0.59 2.11 13.40
C LEU A 3 0.81 2.24 14.01
N LYS A 4 1.80 1.54 13.44
CA LYS A 4 3.21 1.61 13.88
C LYS A 4 3.85 2.95 13.56
N GLN A 5 3.46 3.59 12.44
CA GLN A 5 3.93 4.92 12.09
C GLN A 5 3.47 5.98 13.11
N ARG A 6 2.21 5.90 13.55
CA ARG A 6 1.63 6.86 14.52
C ARG A 6 2.04 6.57 15.96
N ALA A 7 2.21 5.30 16.31
CA ALA A 7 2.58 4.86 17.65
C ALA A 7 3.68 3.78 17.57
N PRO A 8 4.96 4.19 17.52
CA PRO A 8 6.09 3.26 17.41
C PRO A 8 6.17 2.25 18.56
N ASP A 9 5.70 2.60 19.75
CA ASP A 9 5.73 1.72 20.93
C ASP A 9 4.52 0.78 21.01
N LEU A 10 3.49 0.98 20.16
CA LEU A 10 2.33 0.12 20.14
C LEU A 10 2.73 -1.29 19.67
N LYS A 11 2.37 -2.30 20.47
CA LYS A 11 2.52 -3.71 20.11
C LYS A 11 1.39 -4.08 19.14
N VAL A 12 1.76 -4.42 17.91
CA VAL A 12 0.83 -4.80 16.84
C VAL A 12 1.19 -6.19 16.36
N THR A 13 0.21 -7.07 16.28
CA THR A 13 0.34 -8.42 15.71
C THR A 13 -0.62 -8.54 14.53
N VAL A 14 -0.14 -9.10 13.43
CA VAL A 14 -0.96 -9.45 12.27
C VAL A 14 -1.23 -10.96 12.34
N LEU A 15 -2.50 -11.35 12.37
CA LEU A 15 -2.92 -12.75 12.29
C LEU A 15 -3.54 -12.99 10.92
N GLU A 16 -2.91 -13.84 10.13
CA GLU A 16 -3.36 -14.25 8.80
C GLU A 16 -3.43 -15.78 8.74
N ARG A 17 -4.44 -16.33 8.07
CA ARG A 17 -4.63 -17.78 7.96
C ARG A 17 -3.54 -18.41 7.09
N ASP A 18 -3.20 -17.73 6.00
CA ASP A 18 -2.16 -18.14 5.06
C ASP A 18 -1.01 -17.14 5.07
N TRP A 19 0.10 -17.54 5.67
CA TRP A 19 1.28 -16.70 5.90
C TRP A 19 1.96 -16.25 4.60
N ASN A 20 1.73 -16.97 3.51
CA ASN A 20 2.25 -16.62 2.19
C ASN A 20 1.22 -15.82 1.35
N TYR A 21 0.06 -15.50 1.92
CA TYR A 21 -1.03 -14.80 1.25
C TYR A 21 -1.49 -15.44 -0.08
N THR A 22 -1.24 -16.73 -0.29
CA THR A 22 -1.54 -17.44 -1.54
C THR A 22 -3.03 -17.45 -1.88
N THR A 23 -3.89 -17.43 -0.86
CA THR A 23 -5.34 -17.35 -1.05
C THR A 23 -5.89 -15.93 -0.89
N SER A 24 -5.04 -14.92 -0.69
CA SER A 24 -5.48 -13.53 -0.52
C SER A 24 -5.94 -12.96 -1.86
N SER A 25 -7.13 -12.36 -1.88
CA SER A 25 -7.64 -11.66 -3.07
C SER A 25 -6.73 -10.50 -3.49
N THR A 26 -5.92 -9.95 -2.58
CA THR A 26 -4.96 -8.89 -2.88
C THR A 26 -3.82 -9.39 -3.77
N VAL A 27 -3.23 -10.56 -3.46
CA VAL A 27 -2.13 -11.14 -4.25
C VAL A 27 -2.64 -11.72 -5.58
N LEU A 28 -3.87 -12.24 -5.58
CA LEU A 28 -4.50 -12.82 -6.78
C LEU A 28 -5.10 -11.77 -7.73
N SER A 29 -5.16 -10.50 -7.31
CA SER A 29 -5.65 -9.40 -8.14
C SER A 29 -4.60 -9.00 -9.19
N ALA A 30 -5.06 -8.42 -10.30
CA ALA A 30 -4.18 -7.77 -11.28
C ALA A 30 -3.46 -6.53 -10.71
N GLY A 31 -3.81 -6.06 -9.51
CA GLY A 31 -3.11 -4.97 -8.82
C GLY A 31 -3.30 -3.58 -9.44
N GLY A 32 -4.34 -3.39 -10.26
CA GLY A 32 -4.57 -2.13 -10.96
C GLY A 32 -5.00 -0.98 -10.04
N LEU A 33 -4.36 0.19 -10.20
CA LEU A 33 -4.76 1.45 -9.58
C LEU A 33 -5.63 2.27 -10.55
N ARG A 34 -6.71 2.86 -10.06
CA ARG A 34 -7.56 3.79 -10.82
C ARG A 34 -7.94 4.99 -9.98
N GLN A 35 -7.91 6.18 -10.58
CA GLN A 35 -8.47 7.38 -9.99
C GLN A 35 -10.00 7.33 -10.11
N GLN A 36 -10.70 7.49 -8.99
CA GLN A 36 -12.14 7.68 -8.98
C GLN A 36 -12.46 9.18 -9.05
N PHE A 37 -13.48 9.55 -9.83
CA PHE A 37 -13.86 10.95 -10.11
C PHE A 37 -15.24 11.34 -9.54
N ALA A 38 -15.88 10.43 -8.81
CA ALA A 38 -17.21 10.62 -8.27
C ALA A 38 -17.23 10.29 -6.78
N LEU A 39 -17.98 11.12 -6.04
CA LEU A 39 -17.98 11.21 -4.57
C LEU A 39 -16.65 11.73 -4.02
N GLU A 40 -16.74 12.72 -3.14
CA GLU A 40 -15.56 13.42 -2.60
C GLU A 40 -14.61 12.44 -1.91
N GLU A 41 -15.15 11.50 -1.14
CA GLU A 41 -14.40 10.51 -0.37
C GLU A 41 -13.56 9.61 -1.28
N ASN A 42 -14.13 9.19 -2.41
CA ASN A 42 -13.46 8.35 -3.39
C ASN A 42 -12.33 9.09 -4.10
N ILE A 43 -12.57 10.36 -4.46
CA ILE A 43 -11.55 11.23 -5.06
C ILE A 43 -10.38 11.38 -4.09
N GLN A 44 -10.66 11.72 -2.83
CA GLN A 44 -9.64 11.90 -1.78
C GLN A 44 -8.86 10.61 -1.51
N MET A 45 -9.54 9.46 -1.40
CA MET A 45 -8.88 8.16 -1.22
C MET A 45 -7.98 7.82 -2.40
N SER A 46 -8.43 8.01 -3.64
CA SER A 46 -7.61 7.76 -4.84
C SER A 46 -6.38 8.68 -4.88
N MET A 47 -6.54 9.96 -4.57
CA MET A 47 -5.43 10.93 -4.53
C MET A 47 -4.39 10.55 -3.46
N TYR A 48 -4.85 10.17 -2.27
CA TYR A 48 -3.97 9.72 -1.20
C TYR A 48 -3.18 8.47 -1.61
N CYS A 49 -3.86 7.46 -2.17
CA CYS A 49 -3.22 6.23 -2.63
C CYS A 49 -2.19 6.50 -3.73
N ALA A 50 -2.50 7.37 -4.70
CA ALA A 50 -1.57 7.72 -5.76
C ALA A 50 -0.29 8.39 -5.20
N GLU A 51 -0.45 9.33 -4.26
CA GLU A 51 0.68 10.02 -3.64
C GLU A 51 1.53 9.07 -2.75
N PHE A 52 0.88 8.16 -2.02
CA PHE A 52 1.56 7.13 -1.24
C PHE A 52 2.38 6.20 -2.14
N LEU A 53 1.82 5.76 -3.27
CA LEU A 53 2.50 4.86 -4.21
C LEU A 53 3.67 5.55 -4.92
N LYS A 54 3.55 6.85 -5.21
CA LYS A 54 4.64 7.67 -5.74
C LYS A 54 5.86 7.71 -4.81
N HIS A 55 5.63 7.70 -3.50
CA HIS A 55 6.67 7.73 -2.46
C HIS A 55 6.84 6.39 -1.73
N ILE A 56 6.44 5.29 -2.37
CA ILE A 56 6.40 3.97 -1.71
C ILE A 56 7.76 3.52 -1.18
N ARG A 57 8.86 3.90 -1.84
CA ARG A 57 10.21 3.59 -1.38
C ARG A 57 10.52 4.31 -0.07
N ASP A 58 10.12 5.56 0.07
CA ASP A 58 10.34 6.31 1.32
C ASP A 58 9.51 5.74 2.47
N HIS A 59 8.35 5.15 2.15
CA HIS A 59 7.44 4.59 3.13
C HIS A 59 7.77 3.16 3.55
N LEU A 60 8.19 2.30 2.62
CA LEU A 60 8.23 0.84 2.81
C LEU A 60 9.62 0.21 2.63
N SER A 61 10.67 1.00 2.38
CA SER A 61 12.03 0.43 2.33
C SER A 61 12.46 -0.12 3.69
N ILE A 62 13.18 -1.24 3.66
CA ILE A 62 13.78 -1.87 4.83
C ILE A 62 15.29 -1.66 4.73
N LEU A 63 15.96 -1.37 5.85
CA LEU A 63 17.40 -1.22 5.89
C LEU A 63 18.06 -2.54 5.44
N ASP A 64 19.02 -2.45 4.53
CA ASP A 64 19.79 -3.57 3.97
C ASP A 64 18.98 -4.56 3.10
N ASP A 65 17.78 -4.20 2.66
CA ASP A 65 16.97 -4.99 1.72
C ASP A 65 16.82 -4.27 0.37
N ASP A 66 16.52 -5.03 -0.69
CA ASP A 66 16.29 -4.47 -2.01
C ASP A 66 15.03 -3.58 -2.02
N PRO A 67 15.02 -2.46 -2.76
CA PRO A 67 13.85 -1.61 -2.86
C PRO A 67 12.65 -2.38 -3.41
N VAL A 68 11.47 -2.16 -2.82
CA VAL A 68 10.23 -2.80 -3.28
C VAL A 68 10.01 -2.52 -4.78
N PRO A 69 9.90 -3.56 -5.64
CA PRO A 69 9.74 -3.39 -7.07
C PRO A 69 8.32 -2.97 -7.40
N VAL A 70 8.06 -1.65 -7.36
CA VAL A 70 6.75 -1.06 -7.69
C VAL A 70 6.85 -0.36 -9.04
N SER A 71 6.17 -0.92 -10.05
CA SER A 71 6.02 -0.29 -11.36
C SER A 71 4.85 0.70 -11.34
N PHE A 72 5.01 1.80 -10.61
CA PHE A 72 4.04 2.90 -10.64
C PHE A 72 4.25 3.74 -11.91
N GLN A 73 3.23 3.79 -12.77
CA GLN A 73 3.23 4.63 -13.97
C GLN A 73 2.08 5.65 -13.86
N HIS A 74 2.42 6.93 -13.78
CA HIS A 74 1.43 8.00 -13.81
C HIS A 74 1.20 8.41 -15.25
N ASN A 75 0.22 7.77 -15.90
CA ASN A 75 -0.25 8.18 -17.23
C ASN A 75 -1.49 9.05 -17.04
N GLY A 76 -1.42 10.30 -17.51
CA GLY A 76 -2.53 11.26 -17.52
C GLY A 76 -3.48 11.04 -18.67
#